data_AF-A0A7K6SR80-F1
#
_entry.id   AF-A0A7K6SR80-F1
#
_cell.length_a   1.000
_cell.length_b   1.000
_cell.length_c   1.000
_cell.angle_alpha   90.00
_cell.angle_beta   90.00
_cell.angle_gamma   90.00
#
_symmetry.space_group_name_H-M   'P 1'
#
loop_
_entity.id
_entity.type
_entity.pdbx_description
1 polymer ?
#
loop_
_entity_poly.entity_id
_entity_poly.type
_entity_poly.pdbx_seq_one_letter_code
_entity_poly.pdbx_strand_id
1 'polypeptide(L)'
;PQVKAFVTQDIPLYHNLEMKHLPGADPELVLLSHRYEELERIPLSDMTREEINQLVQELGFYRKETPDAPVPKEFQFAPARPLPTLLPHQAPTADGETPPERDEGEHPEL
;
A
#
# COMPACT_ATOMS: atom_id res chain seq x y z
N PRO A 1 11.64 -20.15 -19.34
CA PRO A 1 12.32 -19.54 -18.17
C PRO A 1 11.29 -18.93 -17.22
N GLN A 2 11.33 -19.28 -15.93
CA GLN A 2 10.29 -18.92 -14.96
C GLN A 2 10.20 -17.41 -14.72
N VAL A 3 11.36 -16.74 -14.62
CA VAL A 3 11.46 -15.28 -14.50
C VAL A 3 10.78 -14.55 -15.66
N LYS A 4 10.92 -15.05 -16.91
CA LYS A 4 10.24 -14.44 -18.06
C LYS A 4 8.71 -14.51 -17.95
N ALA A 5 8.18 -15.59 -17.38
CA ALA A 5 6.73 -15.73 -17.18
C ALA A 5 6.22 -14.78 -16.10
N PHE A 6 6.98 -14.61 -15.00
CA PHE A 6 6.67 -13.59 -13.99
C PHE A 6 6.56 -12.20 -14.63
N VAL A 7 7.59 -11.86 -15.41
CA VAL A 7 7.70 -10.57 -16.04
C VAL A 7 6.56 -10.26 -17.02
N THR A 8 6.12 -11.24 -17.80
CA THR A 8 5.09 -11.01 -18.82
C THR A 8 3.67 -11.20 -18.30
N GLN A 9 3.47 -12.08 -17.31
CA GLN A 9 2.13 -12.45 -16.85
C GLN A 9 1.75 -11.83 -15.51
N ASP A 10 2.70 -11.71 -14.57
CA ASP A 10 2.39 -11.26 -13.21
C ASP A 10 2.64 -9.77 -13.01
N ILE A 11 3.71 -9.19 -13.56
CA ILE A 11 4.00 -7.75 -13.44
C ILE A 11 2.78 -6.86 -13.76
N PRO A 12 2.02 -7.08 -14.86
CA PRO A 12 0.84 -6.26 -15.16
C PRO A 12 -0.26 -6.30 -14.08
N LEU A 13 -0.29 -7.38 -13.29
CA LEU A 13 -1.24 -7.57 -12.20
C LEU A 13 -0.81 -6.83 -10.93
N TYR A 14 0.46 -6.51 -10.77
CA TYR A 14 0.94 -5.80 -9.59
C TYR A 14 0.80 -4.29 -9.75
N HIS A 15 0.32 -3.63 -8.71
CA HIS A 15 0.30 -2.17 -8.64
C HIS A 15 1.70 -1.65 -8.30
N ASN A 16 2.14 -0.55 -8.93
CA ASN A 16 3.46 0.07 -8.73
C ASN A 16 4.67 -0.85 -9.01
N LEU A 17 4.49 -1.93 -9.77
CA LEU A 17 5.57 -2.80 -10.23
C LEU A 17 5.72 -2.68 -11.75
N GLU A 18 6.93 -2.42 -12.23
CA GLU A 18 7.22 -2.27 -13.65
C GLU A 18 8.43 -3.12 -14.06
N MET A 19 8.38 -3.71 -15.27
CA MET A 19 9.53 -4.34 -15.88
C MET A 19 10.40 -3.30 -16.57
N LYS A 20 11.69 -3.24 -16.20
CA LYS A 20 12.70 -2.53 -16.97
C LYS A 20 13.69 -3.49 -17.61
N HIS A 21 13.81 -3.43 -18.94
CA HIS A 21 14.77 -4.25 -19.68
C HIS A 21 16.15 -3.55 -19.70
N LEU A 22 17.14 -4.17 -19.06
CA LEU A 22 18.53 -3.73 -19.11
C LEU A 22 19.38 -4.75 -19.90
N PRO A 23 19.99 -4.35 -21.04
CA PRO A 23 20.75 -5.28 -21.87
C PRO A 23 22.03 -5.73 -21.15
N GLY A 24 22.25 -7.04 -21.07
CA GLY A 24 23.48 -7.62 -20.49
C GLY A 24 23.54 -7.63 -18.96
N ALA A 25 22.45 -7.30 -18.28
CA ALA A 25 22.31 -7.43 -16.84
C ALA A 25 21.45 -8.65 -16.47
N ASP A 26 21.73 -9.23 -15.30
CA ASP A 26 20.87 -10.22 -14.68
C ASP A 26 19.53 -9.60 -14.25
N PRO A 27 18.43 -10.38 -14.19
CA PRO A 27 17.17 -9.90 -13.66
C PRO A 27 17.28 -9.59 -12.16
N GLU A 28 16.96 -8.35 -11.80
CA GLU A 28 17.00 -7.85 -10.42
C GLU A 28 15.71 -7.10 -10.11
N LEU A 29 15.20 -7.27 -8.88
CA LEU A 29 14.13 -6.45 -8.34
C LEU A 29 14.77 -5.24 -7.64
N VAL A 30 14.49 -4.06 -8.18
CA VAL A 30 14.98 -2.79 -7.61
C VAL A 30 13.82 -2.07 -6.95
N LEU A 31 13.89 -1.90 -5.62
CA LEU A 31 12.90 -1.15 -4.87
C LEU A 31 13.26 0.33 -4.92
N LEU A 32 12.34 1.13 -5.45
CA LEU A 32 12.49 2.57 -5.57
C LEU A 32 11.61 3.28 -4.55
N SER A 33 12.15 4.36 -3.98
CA SER A 33 11.38 5.28 -3.14
C SER A 33 10.41 6.11 -4.01
N HIS A 34 9.50 6.85 -3.38
CA HIS A 34 8.64 7.82 -4.08
C HIS A 34 9.41 8.91 -4.85
N ARG A 35 10.71 9.07 -4.58
CA ARG A 35 11.63 9.99 -5.28
C ARG A 35 12.50 9.29 -6.32
N TYR A 36 12.19 8.04 -6.66
CA TYR A 36 12.99 7.21 -7.57
C TYR A 36 14.42 6.94 -7.05
N GLU A 37 14.61 6.94 -5.73
CA GLU A 37 15.90 6.56 -5.13
C GLU A 37 15.91 5.04 -4.90
N GLU A 38 17.00 4.36 -5.28
CA GLU A 38 17.18 2.93 -5.02
C GLU A 38 17.29 2.69 -3.51
N LEU A 39 16.29 2.01 -2.96
CA LEU A 39 16.25 1.60 -1.56
C LEU A 39 16.94 0.25 -1.39
N GLU A 40 16.61 -0.71 -2.24
CA GLU A 40 17.11 -2.07 -2.15
C GLU A 40 17.18 -2.73 -3.53
N ARG A 41 18.12 -3.67 -3.70
CA ARG A 41 18.29 -4.47 -4.91
C ARG A 41 18.38 -5.94 -4.55
N ILE A 42 17.48 -6.74 -5.12
CA ILE A 42 17.36 -8.17 -4.83
C ILE A 42 17.56 -8.96 -6.15
N PRO A 43 18.56 -9.85 -6.24
CA PRO A 43 18.79 -10.65 -7.45
C PRO A 43 17.67 -11.69 -7.63
N LEU A 44 17.09 -11.74 -8.84
CA LEU A 44 16.02 -12.69 -9.17
C LEU A 44 16.52 -13.92 -9.94
N SER A 45 17.80 -13.95 -10.37
CA SER A 45 18.36 -15.02 -11.21
C SER A 45 18.22 -16.41 -10.60
N ASP A 46 18.36 -16.54 -9.28
CA ASP A 46 18.25 -17.80 -8.55
C ASP A 46 16.83 -18.12 -8.07
N MET A 47 15.89 -17.18 -8.20
CA MET A 47 14.52 -17.33 -7.68
C MET A 47 13.55 -17.88 -8.72
N THR A 48 12.60 -18.69 -8.24
CA THR A 48 11.48 -19.17 -9.05
C THR A 48 10.39 -18.11 -9.17
N ARG A 49 9.49 -18.28 -10.15
CA ARG A 49 8.32 -17.38 -10.31
C ARG A 49 7.51 -17.26 -9.01
N GLU A 50 7.32 -18.37 -8.31
CA GLU A 50 6.54 -18.41 -7.07
C GLU A 50 7.23 -17.66 -5.93
N GLU A 51 8.54 -17.83 -5.77
CA GLU A 51 9.33 -17.08 -4.79
C GLU A 51 9.30 -15.58 -5.07
N ILE A 52 9.40 -15.16 -6.33
CA ILE A 52 9.30 -13.74 -6.68
C ILE A 52 7.91 -13.20 -6.34
N ASN A 53 6.83 -13.93 -6.66
CA ASN A 53 5.48 -13.53 -6.30
C ASN A 53 5.27 -13.46 -4.78
N GLN A 54 5.87 -14.37 -4.01
CA GLN A 54 5.83 -14.35 -2.54
C GLN A 54 6.56 -13.11 -2.01
N LEU A 55 7.80 -12.88 -2.44
CA LEU A 55 8.62 -11.74 -2.04
C LEU A 55 7.90 -10.41 -2.29
N VAL A 56 7.34 -10.23 -3.49
CA VAL A 56 6.60 -9.02 -3.86
C VAL A 56 5.36 -8.82 -2.98
N GLN A 57 4.65 -9.89 -2.63
CA GLN A 57 3.53 -9.81 -1.68
C GLN A 57 3.98 -9.49 -0.26
N GLU A 58 5.09 -10.07 0.21
CA GLU A 58 5.67 -9.79 1.53
C GLU A 58 6.14 -8.34 1.66
N LEU A 59 6.65 -7.77 0.58
CA LEU A 59 6.99 -6.35 0.47
C LEU A 59 5.75 -5.43 0.51
N GLY A 60 4.55 -6.00 0.40
CA GLY A 60 3.29 -5.28 0.48
C GLY A 60 2.76 -4.77 -0.86
N PHE A 61 3.27 -5.26 -1.99
CA PHE A 61 2.69 -4.92 -3.29
C PHE A 61 1.32 -5.56 -3.44
N TYR A 62 0.37 -4.76 -3.90
CA TYR A 62 -0.98 -5.24 -4.16
C TYR A 62 -1.07 -5.93 -5.52
N ARG A 63 -1.59 -7.17 -5.51
CA ARG A 63 -1.92 -7.91 -6.72
C ARG A 63 -3.38 -7.68 -7.08
N LYS A 64 -3.61 -7.12 -8.26
CA LYS A 64 -4.92 -6.97 -8.89
C LYS A 64 -5.40 -8.31 -9.46
N GLU A 65 -6.72 -8.47 -9.55
CA GLU A 65 -7.34 -9.62 -10.23
C GLU A 65 -7.10 -9.58 -11.75
N THR A 66 -7.16 -8.39 -12.34
CA THR A 66 -6.87 -8.15 -13.75
C THR A 66 -6.01 -6.90 -13.92
N PRO A 67 -5.27 -6.75 -15.04
CA PRO A 67 -4.43 -5.58 -15.28
C PRO A 67 -5.21 -4.26 -15.24
N ASP A 68 -6.44 -4.27 -15.73
CA ASP A 68 -7.36 -3.13 -15.79
C ASP A 68 -8.22 -2.95 -14.52
N ALA A 69 -8.13 -3.87 -13.55
CA ALA A 69 -8.90 -3.74 -12.32
C ALA A 69 -8.44 -2.51 -11.51
N PRO A 70 -9.38 -1.74 -10.93
CA PRO A 70 -9.03 -0.61 -10.10
C PRO A 70 -8.36 -1.10 -8.81
N VAL A 71 -7.33 -0.38 -8.36
CA VAL A 71 -6.68 -0.64 -7.08
C VAL A 71 -7.53 -0.05 -5.95
N PRO A 72 -7.85 -0.82 -4.89
CA PRO A 72 -8.62 -0.30 -3.75
C PRO A 72 -7.92 0.87 -3.07
N LYS A 73 -8.68 1.76 -2.44
CA LYS A 73 -8.14 2.99 -1.85
C LYS A 73 -7.02 2.75 -0.84
N GLU A 74 -7.13 1.65 -0.10
CA GLU A 74 -6.17 1.18 0.91
C GLU A 74 -4.81 0.82 0.30
N PHE A 75 -4.79 0.37 -0.95
CA PHE A 75 -3.58 -0.09 -1.65
C PHE A 75 -3.09 0.88 -2.72
N GLN A 76 -3.70 2.06 -2.87
CA GLN A 76 -3.28 3.06 -3.86
C GLN A 76 -1.81 3.47 -3.70
N PHE A 77 -1.32 3.52 -2.47
CA PHE A 77 0.07 3.85 -2.16
C PHE A 77 0.96 2.62 -2.00
N ALA A 78 0.40 1.42 -1.93
CA ALA A 78 1.14 0.19 -1.72
C ALA A 78 2.23 -0.01 -2.80
N PRO A 79 3.43 -0.49 -2.44
CA PRO A 79 3.87 -0.92 -1.11
C PRO A 79 4.21 0.24 -0.16
N ALA A 80 4.34 1.47 -0.66
CA ALA A 80 4.63 2.60 0.21
C ALA A 80 3.46 2.78 1.20
N ARG A 81 3.80 2.86 2.48
CA ARG A 81 2.79 3.20 3.49
C ARG A 81 2.23 4.56 3.11
N PRO A 82 0.89 4.75 3.10
CA PRO A 82 0.35 6.10 3.03
C PRO A 82 1.04 6.88 4.14
N LEU A 83 1.52 8.09 3.82
CA LEU A 83 1.96 9.01 4.85
C LEU A 83 0.86 9.02 5.92
N PRO A 84 1.19 9.17 7.21
CA PRO A 84 0.19 9.47 8.22
C PRO A 84 -0.33 10.90 7.98
N THR A 85 -0.89 11.18 6.80
CA THR A 85 -1.88 12.22 6.63
C THR A 85 -3.01 11.84 7.54
N LEU A 86 -3.00 12.49 8.71
CA LEU A 86 -4.14 12.80 9.54
C LEU A 86 -5.32 11.91 9.21
N LEU A 87 -5.50 10.87 10.02
CA LEU A 87 -6.84 10.32 10.25
C LEU A 87 -7.81 11.49 10.10
N PRO A 88 -8.77 11.49 9.15
CA PRO A 88 -9.90 12.37 9.32
C PRO A 88 -10.39 12.01 10.70
N HIS A 89 -10.27 12.98 11.61
CA HIS A 89 -10.71 12.88 12.98
C HIS A 89 -11.93 11.99 12.97
N GLN A 90 -11.90 10.90 13.75
CA GLN A 90 -13.14 10.37 14.26
C GLN A 90 -13.75 11.56 14.99
N ALA A 91 -14.54 12.37 14.28
CA ALA A 91 -15.54 13.20 14.88
C ALA A 91 -16.36 12.17 15.67
N PRO A 92 -16.37 12.24 17.01
CA PRO A 92 -17.24 11.37 17.77
C PRO A 92 -18.63 11.54 17.16
N THR A 93 -19.16 10.42 16.68
CA THR A 93 -20.49 10.32 16.10
C THR A 93 -21.46 10.96 17.06
N ALA A 94 -22.09 12.03 16.59
CA ALA A 94 -23.35 12.49 17.12
C ALA A 94 -24.38 11.39 16.85
N ASP A 95 -24.53 10.46 17.79
CA ASP A 95 -25.72 9.64 17.93
C ASP A 95 -26.23 9.86 19.36
N GLY A 96 -27.47 10.33 19.42
CA GLY A 96 -28.02 11.02 20.56
C GLY A 96 -28.36 10.10 21.74
N GLU A 97 -28.45 10.72 22.91
CA GLU A 97 -29.47 10.42 23.92
C GLU A 97 -29.49 11.57 24.95
N THR A 98 -30.59 12.34 24.97
CA THR A 98 -31.07 13.08 26.15
C THR A 98 -31.96 12.11 26.98
N PRO A 99 -32.40 12.35 28.24
CA PRO A 99 -32.08 13.29 29.36
C PRO A 99 -31.91 12.46 30.71
N PRO A 100 -32.03 12.92 32.00
CA PRO A 100 -32.55 14.21 32.53
C PRO A 100 -31.86 14.87 33.77
N GLU A 101 -32.05 16.20 33.84
CA GLU A 101 -32.49 17.05 34.97
C GLU A 101 -31.75 17.13 36.34
N ARG A 102 -31.68 18.38 36.83
CA ARG A 102 -31.41 18.93 38.19
C ARG A 102 -29.92 19.14 38.54
N ASP A 103 -29.50 20.34 38.94
CA ASP A 103 -29.97 21.02 40.15
C ASP A 103 -29.89 22.54 40.03
N GLU A 104 -30.96 23.21 40.46
CA GLU A 104 -31.04 24.66 40.67
C GLU A 104 -30.14 25.05 41.85
N GLY A 105 -29.32 26.11 41.72
CA GLY A 105 -28.46 26.53 42.84
C GLY A 105 -27.62 27.78 42.57
N GLU A 106 -28.29 28.93 42.58
CA GLU A 106 -27.81 30.25 43.05
C GLU A 106 -26.43 30.77 42.59
N HIS A 107 -26.48 31.70 41.63
CA HIS A 107 -25.64 32.89 41.68
C HIS A 107 -26.14 33.81 42.81
N PRO A 108 -25.26 34.32 43.68
CA PRO A 108 -25.39 35.69 44.14
C PRO A 108 -24.35 36.53 43.42
N GLU A 109 -24.84 37.47 42.61
CA GLU A 109 -24.11 38.71 42.37
C GLU A 109 -24.04 39.48 43.70
N LEU A 110 -22.84 39.91 44.09
CA LEU A 110 -22.45 41.23 44.60
C LEU A 110 -21.04 41.19 45.23
#